data_AF-A0A2V8C2Y9-F1
#
_entry.id   AF-A0A2V8C2Y9-F1
#
_cell.length_a   1.000
_cell.length_b   1.000
_cell.length_c   1.000
_cell.angle_alpha   90.00
_cell.angle_beta   90.00
_cell.angle_gamma   90.00
#
_symmetry.space_group_name_H-M   'P 1'
#
loop_
_entity.id
_entity.type
_entity.pdbx_description
1 polymer ?
#
loop_
_entity_poly.entity_id
_entity_poly.type
_entity_poly.pdbx_seq_one_letter_code
_entity_poly.pdbx_strand_id
1 'polypeptide(L)'
;MANFTIWLEGSALAVWTRESPSIWAYPTVLTLHTVGLGVLVGANAVIDFRLLGFAPRLPIPSLAPLYRFMWGGFGINAVTGVLLFAINATTKARQPVFYIKLLLIALALLVTAAIRRTAERGPAFDDAAPAAPRARRLAALSLLLWAGVVTAGRLMAYL
;
A
#
# COMPACT_ATOMS: atom_id res chain seq x y z
N MET A 1 13.85 -21.00 -9.53
CA MET A 1 13.50 -19.57 -9.58
C MET A 1 13.65 -18.97 -10.98
N ALA A 2 14.80 -19.10 -11.67
CA ALA A 2 15.03 -18.50 -13.00
C ALA A 2 13.98 -18.87 -14.07
N ASN A 3 13.58 -20.14 -14.15
CA ASN A 3 12.59 -20.59 -15.15
C ASN A 3 11.21 -19.94 -14.96
N PHE A 4 10.82 -19.64 -13.71
CA PHE A 4 9.52 -19.02 -13.41
C PHE A 4 9.49 -17.54 -13.81
N THR A 5 10.53 -16.78 -13.47
CA THR A 5 10.61 -15.35 -13.81
C THR A 5 10.69 -15.12 -15.31
N ILE A 6 11.40 -15.99 -16.04
CA ILE A 6 11.48 -15.94 -17.52
C ILE A 6 10.12 -16.28 -18.13
N TRP A 7 9.46 -17.34 -17.65
CA TRP A 7 8.11 -17.69 -18.11
C TRP A 7 7.11 -16.55 -17.89
N LEU A 8 7.18 -15.88 -16.73
CA LEU A 8 6.30 -14.76 -16.40
C LEU A 8 6.54 -13.55 -17.32
N GLU A 9 7.79 -13.22 -17.60
CA GLU A 9 8.18 -12.13 -18.52
C GLU A 9 7.75 -12.38 -19.97
N GLY A 10 7.77 -13.64 -20.40
CA GLY A 10 7.35 -14.07 -21.73
C GLY A 10 5.83 -14.25 -21.87
N SER A 11 5.06 -14.08 -20.79
CA SER A 11 3.60 -14.18 -20.87
C SER A 11 3.03 -13.08 -21.79
N ALA A 12 1.99 -13.43 -22.57
CA ALA A 12 1.39 -12.50 -23.55
C ALA A 12 0.97 -11.16 -22.93
N LEU A 13 0.49 -11.20 -21.68
CA LEU A 13 0.07 -10.02 -20.94
C LEU A 13 1.26 -9.16 -20.48
N ALA A 14 2.38 -9.77 -20.06
CA ALA A 14 3.60 -9.04 -19.74
C ALA A 14 4.24 -8.42 -20.98
N VAL A 15 4.32 -9.18 -22.08
CA VAL A 15 4.82 -8.69 -23.38
C VAL A 15 3.96 -7.55 -23.89
N TRP A 16 2.64 -7.70 -23.92
CA TRP A 16 1.72 -6.63 -24.34
C TRP A 16 1.88 -5.38 -23.47
N THR A 17 1.97 -5.54 -22.15
CA THR A 17 2.12 -4.39 -21.24
C THR A 17 3.44 -3.66 -21.48
N ARG A 18 4.52 -4.39 -21.79
CA ARG A 18 5.86 -3.83 -22.01
C ARG A 18 6.04 -3.18 -23.37
N GLU A 19 5.52 -3.81 -24.43
CA GLU A 19 5.87 -3.48 -25.82
C GLU A 19 4.77 -2.71 -26.56
N SER A 20 3.52 -2.77 -26.09
CA SER A 20 2.43 -2.07 -26.76
C SER A 20 2.60 -0.56 -26.67
N PRO A 21 2.52 0.18 -27.80
CA PRO A 21 2.54 1.65 -27.80
C PRO A 21 1.23 2.26 -27.29
N SER A 22 0.23 1.44 -26.96
CA SER A 22 -1.07 1.89 -26.49
C SER A 22 -0.96 2.55 -25.11
N ILE A 23 -1.71 3.65 -24.92
CA ILE A 23 -1.86 4.30 -23.61
C ILE A 23 -2.38 3.32 -22.54
N TRP A 24 -3.15 2.31 -22.95
CA TRP A 24 -3.78 1.32 -22.09
C TRP A 24 -2.84 0.25 -21.53
N ALA A 25 -1.61 0.17 -22.05
CA ALA A 25 -0.58 -0.77 -21.62
C ALA A 25 0.18 -0.23 -20.40
N TYR A 26 1.50 -0.12 -20.49
CA TYR A 26 2.34 0.39 -19.40
C TYR A 26 1.84 1.68 -18.74
N PRO A 27 1.42 2.74 -19.48
CA PRO A 27 1.03 4.01 -18.87
C PRO A 27 -0.20 3.90 -17.97
N THR A 28 -1.27 3.24 -18.43
CA THR A 28 -2.46 3.00 -17.61
C THR A 28 -2.15 2.10 -16.41
N VAL A 29 -1.37 1.03 -16.58
CA VAL A 29 -1.01 0.13 -15.47
C VAL A 29 -0.23 0.90 -14.38
N LEU A 30 0.76 1.69 -14.77
CA LEU A 30 1.54 2.52 -13.84
C LEU A 30 0.67 3.59 -13.16
N THR A 31 -0.26 4.19 -13.91
CA THR A 31 -1.20 5.19 -13.38
C THR A 31 -2.12 4.57 -12.33
N LEU A 32 -2.76 3.44 -12.66
CA LEU A 32 -3.63 2.71 -11.74
C LEU A 32 -2.86 2.23 -10.51
N HIS A 33 -1.62 1.78 -10.67
CA HIS A 33 -0.76 1.43 -9.55
C HIS A 33 -0.56 2.63 -8.61
N THR A 34 -0.22 3.79 -9.16
CA THR A 34 0.03 5.02 -8.40
C THR A 34 -1.24 5.53 -7.72
N VAL A 35 -2.38 5.53 -8.42
CA VAL A 35 -3.68 5.92 -7.86
C VAL A 35 -4.10 4.96 -6.73
N GLY A 36 -3.99 3.64 -6.95
CA GLY A 36 -4.31 2.64 -5.94
C GLY A 36 -3.45 2.80 -4.67
N LEU A 37 -2.16 3.11 -4.84
CA LEU A 37 -1.27 3.43 -3.72
C LEU A 37 -1.70 4.71 -3.01
N GLY A 38 -2.03 5.76 -3.76
CA GLY A 38 -2.49 7.04 -3.22
C GLY A 38 -3.77 6.91 -2.40
N VAL A 39 -4.74 6.12 -2.88
CA VAL A 39 -5.98 5.82 -2.14
C VAL A 39 -5.67 5.04 -0.87
N LEU A 40 -4.87 3.97 -0.96
CA LEU A 40 -4.53 3.13 0.18
C LEU A 40 -3.76 3.90 1.26
N VAL A 41 -2.65 4.53 0.88
CA VAL A 41 -1.77 5.26 1.81
C VAL A 41 -2.45 6.52 2.33
N GLY A 42 -3.13 7.26 1.45
CA GLY A 42 -3.81 8.50 1.82
C GLY A 42 -4.94 8.27 2.83
N ALA A 43 -5.81 7.29 2.58
CA ALA A 43 -6.87 6.94 3.51
C ALA A 43 -6.30 6.44 4.85
N ASN A 44 -5.22 5.64 4.81
CA ASN A 44 -4.54 5.18 6.02
C ASN A 44 -3.94 6.37 6.82
N ALA A 45 -3.30 7.31 6.14
CA ALA A 45 -2.70 8.49 6.76
C ALA A 45 -3.73 9.38 7.45
N VAL A 46 -4.94 9.53 6.90
CA VAL A 46 -6.04 10.27 7.55
C VAL A 46 -6.37 9.66 8.91
N ILE A 47 -6.48 8.33 8.99
CA ILE A 47 -6.75 7.62 10.25
C ILE A 47 -5.57 7.79 11.22
N ASP A 48 -4.34 7.63 10.74
CA ASP A 48 -3.13 7.75 11.56
C ASP A 48 -2.96 9.16 12.13
N PHE A 49 -3.14 10.20 11.32
CA PHE A 49 -3.08 11.60 11.79
C PHE A 49 -4.19 11.91 12.79
N ARG A 50 -5.39 11.36 12.59
CA ARG A 50 -6.46 11.46 13.57
C ARG A 50 -6.08 10.83 14.89
N LEU A 51 -5.46 9.65 14.87
CA LEU A 51 -4.98 8.95 16.06
C LEU A 51 -3.86 9.71 16.77
N LEU A 52 -2.96 10.35 16.02
CA LEU A 52 -1.87 11.15 16.57
C LEU A 52 -2.33 12.45 17.24
N GLY A 53 -3.53 12.93 16.89
CA GLY A 53 -4.19 14.09 17.51
C GLY A 53 -4.30 15.33 16.61
N PHE A 54 -4.04 15.20 15.31
CA PHE A 54 -4.09 16.34 14.37
C PHE A 54 -5.53 16.78 14.00
N ALA A 55 -6.52 15.91 14.20
CA ALA A 55 -7.92 16.19 13.88
C ALA A 55 -8.89 15.76 15.00
N PRO A 56 -8.73 16.23 16.26
CA PRO A 56 -9.41 15.66 17.43
C PRO A 56 -10.94 15.73 17.36
N ARG A 57 -11.48 16.69 16.59
CA ARG A 57 -12.93 16.87 16.39
C ARG A 57 -13.57 15.84 15.46
N LEU A 58 -12.78 15.09 14.69
CA LEU A 58 -13.32 14.10 13.75
C LEU A 58 -13.62 12.79 14.50
N PRO A 59 -14.88 12.34 14.60
CA PRO A 59 -15.18 11.08 15.27
C PRO A 59 -14.55 9.93 14.51
N ILE A 60 -13.86 9.02 15.20
CA ILE A 60 -13.19 7.92 14.50
C ILE A 60 -14.18 6.92 13.85
N PRO A 61 -15.38 6.67 14.40
CA PRO A 61 -16.39 5.88 13.70
C PRO A 61 -16.74 6.42 12.31
N SER A 62 -16.66 7.75 12.08
CA SER A 62 -16.93 8.33 10.75
C SER A 62 -15.83 8.03 9.72
N LEU A 63 -14.65 7.57 10.17
CA LEU A 63 -13.55 7.13 9.31
C LEU A 63 -13.68 5.65 8.90
N ALA A 64 -14.58 4.88 9.49
CA ALA A 64 -14.75 3.46 9.16
C ALA A 64 -14.96 3.18 7.65
N PRO A 65 -15.69 4.00 6.87
CA PRO A 65 -15.82 3.81 5.43
C PRO A 65 -14.49 3.86 4.66
N LEU A 66 -13.47 4.57 5.18
CA LEU A 66 -12.15 4.66 4.54
C LEU A 66 -11.50 3.29 4.36
N TYR A 67 -11.74 2.33 5.27
CA TYR A 67 -11.22 0.98 5.12
C TYR A 67 -11.69 0.29 3.84
N ARG A 68 -12.91 0.59 3.35
CA ARG A 68 -13.40 0.04 2.07
C ARG A 68 -12.58 0.56 0.90
N PHE A 69 -12.29 1.85 0.89
CA PHE A 69 -11.44 2.48 -0.12
C PHE A 69 -10.00 1.97 -0.03
N MET A 70 -9.47 1.76 1.18
CA MET A 70 -8.15 1.18 1.39
C MET A 70 -8.05 -0.21 0.77
N TRP A 71 -9.02 -1.11 1.00
CA TRP A 71 -9.01 -2.44 0.40
C TRP A 71 -9.18 -2.40 -1.12
N GLY A 72 -10.02 -1.50 -1.65
CA GLY A 72 -10.12 -1.27 -3.09
C GLY A 72 -8.81 -0.79 -3.72
N GLY A 73 -8.17 0.22 -3.10
CA GLY A 73 -6.87 0.73 -3.51
C GLY A 73 -5.77 -0.31 -3.43
N PHE A 74 -5.77 -1.13 -2.37
CA PHE A 74 -4.86 -2.28 -2.23
C PHE A 74 -5.07 -3.31 -3.32
N GLY A 75 -6.33 -3.66 -3.65
CA GLY A 75 -6.64 -4.60 -4.73
C GLY A 75 -6.11 -4.11 -6.08
N ILE A 76 -6.36 -2.86 -6.42
CA ILE A 76 -5.82 -2.22 -7.63
C ILE A 76 -4.28 -2.25 -7.61
N ASN A 77 -3.68 -1.85 -6.50
CA ASN A 77 -2.23 -1.76 -6.35
C ASN A 77 -1.54 -3.14 -6.44
N ALA A 78 -2.16 -4.17 -5.86
CA ALA A 78 -1.65 -5.54 -5.90
C ALA A 78 -1.69 -6.12 -7.33
N VAL A 79 -2.85 -6.00 -8.01
CA VAL A 79 -3.00 -6.50 -9.39
C VAL A 79 -2.03 -5.81 -10.34
N THR A 80 -2.00 -4.48 -10.30
CA THR A 80 -1.07 -3.70 -11.13
C THR A 80 0.38 -3.92 -10.74
N GLY A 81 0.68 -4.12 -9.46
CA GLY A 81 2.04 -4.41 -8.96
C GLY A 81 2.57 -5.75 -9.44
N VAL A 82 1.73 -6.78 -9.47
CA VAL A 82 2.07 -8.09 -10.05
C VAL A 82 2.37 -7.94 -11.54
N LEU A 83 1.59 -7.14 -12.26
CA LEU A 83 1.83 -6.87 -13.67
C LEU A 83 3.14 -6.10 -13.91
N LEU A 84 3.39 -5.04 -13.15
CA LEU A 84 4.65 -4.28 -13.20
C LEU A 84 5.87 -5.12 -12.79
N PHE A 85 5.67 -6.13 -11.94
CA PHE A 85 6.71 -7.12 -11.67
C PHE A 85 6.90 -8.04 -12.88
N ALA A 86 5.81 -8.56 -13.46
CA ALA A 86 5.85 -9.49 -14.59
C ALA A 86 6.57 -8.94 -15.81
N ILE A 87 6.46 -7.64 -16.11
CA ILE A 87 7.15 -7.04 -17.26
C ILE A 87 8.68 -7.08 -17.15
N ASN A 88 9.26 -7.16 -15.95
CA ASN A 88 10.72 -7.20 -15.73
C ASN A 88 11.07 -8.10 -14.53
N ALA A 89 10.43 -9.26 -14.42
CA ALA A 89 10.49 -10.14 -13.26
C ALA A 89 11.91 -10.64 -12.95
N THR A 90 12.73 -10.93 -13.96
CA THR A 90 14.10 -11.42 -13.80
C THR A 90 15.00 -10.38 -13.15
N THR A 91 14.87 -9.12 -13.56
CA THR A 91 15.59 -7.98 -12.98
C THR A 91 15.05 -7.67 -11.59
N LYS A 92 13.73 -7.51 -11.44
CA LYS A 92 13.12 -7.12 -10.15
C LYS A 92 13.29 -8.18 -9.06
N ALA A 93 13.27 -9.48 -9.40
CA ALA A 93 13.50 -10.55 -8.44
C ALA A 93 14.93 -10.59 -7.88
N ARG A 94 15.90 -9.95 -8.54
CA ARG A 94 17.28 -9.85 -8.05
C ARG A 94 17.53 -8.62 -7.19
N GLN A 95 16.60 -7.67 -7.16
CA GLN A 95 16.74 -6.43 -6.39
C GLN A 95 16.34 -6.66 -4.92
N PRO A 96 17.25 -6.52 -3.93
CA PRO A 96 16.89 -6.68 -2.51
C PRO A 96 15.79 -5.72 -2.06
N VAL A 97 15.75 -4.52 -2.65
CA VAL A 97 14.75 -3.48 -2.36
C VAL A 97 13.32 -3.96 -2.66
N PHE A 98 13.13 -4.86 -3.61
CA PHE A 98 11.82 -5.46 -3.89
C PHE A 98 11.28 -6.25 -2.69
N TYR A 99 12.12 -7.11 -2.09
CA TYR A 99 11.74 -7.90 -0.93
C TYR A 99 11.53 -7.03 0.32
N ILE A 100 12.37 -6.00 0.51
CA ILE A 100 12.17 -5.00 1.56
C ILE A 100 10.81 -4.32 1.40
N LYS A 101 10.45 -3.90 0.18
CA LYS A 101 9.14 -3.30 -0.10
C LYS A 101 7.99 -4.26 0.26
N LEU A 102 8.08 -5.54 -0.13
CA LEU A 102 7.05 -6.53 0.19
C LEU A 102 6.91 -6.75 1.71
N LEU A 103 8.03 -6.83 2.43
CA LEU A 103 8.02 -6.94 3.89
C LEU A 103 7.38 -5.71 4.55
N LEU A 104 7.74 -4.51 4.10
CA LEU A 104 7.16 -3.26 4.60
C LEU A 104 5.65 -3.19 4.34
N ILE A 105 5.18 -3.62 3.17
CA ILE A 105 3.75 -3.71 2.85
C ILE A 105 3.05 -4.67 3.82
N ALA A 106 3.62 -5.87 4.02
CA ALA A 106 3.03 -6.86 4.92
C ALA A 106 2.92 -6.33 6.36
N LEU A 107 3.98 -5.71 6.88
CA LEU A 107 3.99 -5.08 8.20
C LEU A 107 3.00 -3.92 8.29
N ALA A 108 2.93 -3.05 7.27
CA ALA A 108 2.00 -1.94 7.24
C ALA A 108 0.54 -2.42 7.31
N LEU A 109 0.17 -3.42 6.51
CA LEU A 109 -1.16 -4.01 6.53
C LEU A 109 -1.50 -4.66 7.89
N LEU A 110 -0.54 -5.32 8.53
CA LEU A 110 -0.74 -5.88 9.87
C LEU A 110 -0.99 -4.78 10.91
N VAL A 111 -0.23 -3.69 10.86
CA VAL A 111 -0.43 -2.53 11.74
C VAL A 111 -1.80 -1.88 11.50
N THR A 112 -2.17 -1.65 10.24
CA THR A 112 -3.49 -1.14 9.85
C THR A 112 -4.62 -2.04 10.36
N ALA A 113 -4.48 -3.36 10.23
CA ALA A 113 -5.47 -4.31 10.74
C ALA A 113 -5.54 -4.32 12.28
N ALA A 114 -4.40 -4.15 12.97
CA ALA A 114 -4.36 -4.03 14.42
C ALA A 114 -5.05 -2.75 14.91
N ILE A 115 -4.83 -1.62 14.22
CA ILE A 115 -5.53 -0.35 14.48
C ILE A 115 -7.04 -0.55 14.33
N ARG A 116 -7.48 -1.12 13.20
CA ARG A 116 -8.90 -1.37 12.91
C ARG A 116 -9.55 -2.25 13.98
N ARG A 117 -8.91 -3.37 14.35
CA ARG A 117 -9.44 -4.28 15.39
C ARG A 117 -9.54 -3.61 16.76
N THR A 118 -8.61 -2.71 17.09
CA THR A 118 -8.65 -1.94 18.33
C THR A 118 -9.82 -0.94 18.28
N ALA A 119 -10.12 -0.39 17.11
CA ALA A 119 -11.28 0.49 16.88
C ALA A 119 -12.63 -0.22 16.96
N GLU A 120 -12.71 -1.46 16.50
CA GLU A 120 -13.95 -2.24 16.52
C GLU A 120 -14.25 -2.88 17.90
N ARG A 121 -13.25 -3.04 18.78
CA ARG A 121 -13.38 -3.83 20.02
C ARG A 121 -13.31 -3.04 21.32
N GLY A 122 -12.94 -1.77 21.30
CA GLY A 122 -12.70 -1.00 22.52
C GLY A 122 -13.53 0.27 22.59
N PRO A 123 -13.85 0.77 23.81
CA PRO A 123 -14.40 2.12 24.00
C PRO A 123 -13.40 3.23 23.62
N ALA A 124 -12.19 2.87 23.17
CA ALA A 124 -11.08 3.78 22.85
C ALA A 124 -11.34 4.76 21.69
N PHE A 125 -12.50 4.63 21.04
CA PHE A 125 -12.91 5.39 19.87
C PHE A 125 -14.29 6.03 20.03
N ASP A 126 -14.95 5.81 21.16
CA ASP A 126 -16.08 6.60 21.60
C ASP A 126 -15.53 7.90 22.21
N ASP A 127 -16.10 9.02 21.78
CA ASP A 127 -15.76 10.41 22.12
C ASP A 127 -14.53 11.05 21.46
N ALA A 128 -14.56 12.40 21.44
CA ALA A 128 -13.48 13.30 21.01
C ALA A 128 -12.22 13.21 21.90
N ALA A 129 -12.12 12.18 22.74
CA ALA A 129 -11.02 11.95 23.64
C ALA A 129 -9.71 11.61 22.88
N PRO A 130 -8.54 11.90 23.47
CA PRO A 130 -7.26 11.50 22.92
C PRO A 130 -7.18 9.97 22.77
N ALA A 131 -6.69 9.50 21.62
CA ALA A 131 -6.50 8.07 21.40
C ALA A 131 -5.52 7.48 22.43
N ALA A 132 -5.77 6.23 22.84
CA ALA A 132 -4.90 5.53 23.78
C ALA A 132 -3.43 5.53 23.32
N PRO A 133 -2.44 5.59 24.23
CA PRO A 133 -1.01 5.67 23.87
C PRO A 133 -0.55 4.58 22.90
N ARG A 134 -1.13 3.38 23.00
CA ARG A 134 -0.87 2.27 22.09
C ARG A 134 -1.33 2.57 20.65
N ALA A 135 -2.51 3.17 20.47
CA ALA A 135 -3.03 3.53 19.15
C ALA A 135 -2.18 4.62 18.49
N ARG A 136 -1.69 5.60 19.27
CA ARG A 136 -0.75 6.63 18.80
C ARG A 136 0.56 6.04 18.29
N ARG A 137 1.13 5.06 19.02
CA ARG A 137 2.36 4.35 18.61
C ARG A 137 2.14 3.55 17.32
N LEU A 138 1.01 2.84 17.21
CA LEU A 138 0.69 2.10 15.99
C LEU A 138 0.49 3.04 14.79
N ALA A 139 -0.16 4.19 14.98
CA ALA A 139 -0.33 5.19 13.93
C ALA A 139 1.02 5.77 13.45
N ALA A 140 1.93 6.10 14.36
CA ALA A 140 3.28 6.55 14.01
C ALA A 140 4.06 5.47 13.23
N LEU A 141 4.02 4.22 13.71
CA LEU A 141 4.65 3.10 13.03
C LEU A 141 4.07 2.86 11.64
N SER A 142 2.75 2.95 11.51
CA SER A 142 2.02 2.83 10.24
C SER A 142 2.49 3.86 9.21
N LEU A 143 2.57 5.14 9.59
CA LEU A 143 3.09 6.20 8.72
C LEU A 143 4.53 5.95 8.30
N LEU A 144 5.39 5.51 9.22
CA LEU A 144 6.79 5.18 8.91
C LEU A 144 6.90 4.01 7.93
N LEU A 145 6.09 2.97 8.12
CA LEU A 145 6.08 1.81 7.22
C LEU A 145 5.60 2.21 5.82
N TRP A 146 4.51 2.98 5.70
CA TRP A 146 4.03 3.43 4.40
C TRP A 146 5.00 4.40 3.71
N ALA A 147 5.65 5.30 4.45
CA ALA A 147 6.73 6.13 3.92
C ALA A 147 7.90 5.27 3.39
N GLY A 148 8.25 4.20 4.10
CA GLY A 148 9.21 3.20 3.65
C GLY A 148 8.78 2.48 2.36
N VAL A 149 7.50 2.06 2.26
CA VAL A 149 6.95 1.43 1.05
C VAL A 149 7.05 2.35 -0.17
N VAL A 150 6.67 3.62 -0.02
CA VAL A 150 6.73 4.63 -1.09
C VAL A 150 8.18 4.89 -1.51
N THR A 151 9.08 5.06 -0.53
CA THR A 151 10.52 5.26 -0.76
C THR A 151 11.14 4.07 -1.49
N ALA A 152 10.89 2.84 -1.03
CA ALA A 152 11.37 1.62 -1.68
C ALA A 152 10.81 1.48 -3.10
N GLY A 153 9.54 1.86 -3.30
CA GLY A 153 8.92 1.94 -4.62
C GLY A 153 9.67 2.85 -5.60
N ARG A 154 10.03 4.06 -5.16
CA ARG A 154 10.82 4.99 -5.98
C ARG A 154 12.26 4.52 -6.19
N LEU A 155 12.90 3.97 -5.16
CA LEU A 155 14.26 3.48 -5.26
C LEU A 155 14.41 2.35 -6.28
N MET A 156 13.43 1.44 -6.39
CA MET A 156 13.40 0.41 -7.44
C MET A 156 13.32 0.95 -8.87
N ALA A 157 12.96 2.21 -9.08
CA ALA A 157 12.96 2.83 -10.41
C ALA A 157 14.34 3.39 -10.79
N TYR A 158 15.24 3.56 -9.82
CA TYR A 158 16.55 4.18 -9.99
C TYR A 158 17.71 3.18 -9.86
N LEU A 159 17.51 2.11 -9.10
CA LEU A 159 18.40 0.94 -9.01
C LEU A 159 17.99 -0.13 -10.02
#